data_AF-A0A9X5X7V4-F1
#
_entry.id   AF-A0A9X5X7V4-F1
#
_cell.length_a   1.000
_cell.length_b   1.000
_cell.length_c   1.000
_cell.angle_alpha   90.00
_cell.angle_beta   90.00
_cell.angle_gamma   90.00
#
_symmetry.space_group_name_H-M   'P 1'
#
loop_
_entity.id
_entity.type
_entity.pdbx_description
1 polymer ?
#
loop_
_entity_poly.entity_id
_entity_poly.type
_entity_poly.pdbx_seq_one_letter_code
_entity_poly.pdbx_strand_id
1 'polypeptide(L)'
;VVMVTLGTGIGSAVFSDGFLVPNSELGHLPLHHEDAEDWAAESVREHDDLSWKKWAHRLETYLELVQRLLWPDLIVIGGGVSKKADKFLPYIELRTEIVPAQLLNDAGSVGAALFAPAGKAQP
;
A
#
# COMPACT_ATOMS: atom_id res chain seq x y z
N VAL A 1 -6.66 -5.69 8.50
CA VAL A 1 -6.38 -4.46 7.70
C VAL A 1 -5.05 -4.62 6.99
N VAL A 2 -4.95 -4.17 5.74
CA VAL A 2 -3.67 -4.11 5.01
C VAL A 2 -3.41 -2.66 4.61
N MET A 3 -2.23 -2.15 4.91
CA MET A 3 -1.76 -0.87 4.38
C MET A 3 -0.77 -1.17 3.24
N VAL A 4 -0.98 -0.54 2.10
CA VAL A 4 -0.09 -0.59 0.93
C VAL A 4 0.45 0.81 0.69
N THR A 5 1.76 0.97 0.62
CA THR A 5 2.39 2.26 0.29
C THR A 5 2.95 2.24 -1.12
N LEU A 6 2.54 3.20 -1.94
CA LEU A 6 2.92 3.27 -3.35
C LEU A 6 3.88 4.45 -3.57
N GLY A 7 5.05 4.15 -4.14
CA GLY A 7 6.08 5.14 -4.47
C GLY A 7 7.11 4.52 -5.41
N THR A 8 8.41 4.62 -5.05
CA THR A 8 9.49 3.98 -5.82
C THR A 8 9.29 2.47 -5.97
N GLY A 9 8.76 1.81 -4.94
CA GLY A 9 8.31 0.42 -4.96
C GLY A 9 6.95 0.27 -4.30
N ILE A 10 6.62 -0.93 -3.84
CA ILE A 10 5.39 -1.23 -3.10
C ILE A 10 5.73 -1.75 -1.70
N GLY A 11 5.51 -0.91 -0.70
CA GLY A 11 5.62 -1.31 0.71
C GLY A 11 4.30 -1.84 1.27
N SER A 12 4.38 -2.66 2.33
CA SER A 12 3.18 -3.19 2.98
C SER A 12 3.28 -3.26 4.50
N ALA A 13 2.14 -3.10 5.17
CA ALA A 13 1.98 -3.42 6.59
C ALA A 13 0.66 -4.14 6.81
N VAL A 14 0.71 -5.32 7.41
CA VAL A 14 -0.47 -6.15 7.70
C VAL A 14 -0.81 -6.04 9.18
N PHE A 15 -2.09 -5.79 9.48
CA PHE A 15 -2.62 -5.78 10.84
C PHE A 15 -3.70 -6.84 11.00
N SER A 16 -3.48 -7.75 11.96
CA SER A 16 -4.45 -8.76 12.39
C SER A 16 -4.88 -8.45 13.82
N ASP A 17 -6.18 -8.29 14.05
CA ASP A 17 -6.75 -7.95 15.37
C ASP A 17 -6.11 -6.71 16.02
N GLY A 18 -5.72 -5.73 15.20
CA GLY A 18 -5.06 -4.51 15.64
C GLY A 18 -3.56 -4.65 15.91
N PHE A 19 -3.00 -5.85 15.81
CA PHE A 19 -1.56 -6.09 15.97
C PHE A 19 -0.86 -6.08 14.62
N LEU A 20 0.29 -5.40 14.57
CA LEU A 20 1.18 -5.43 13.40
C LEU A 20 1.75 -6.84 13.23
N VAL A 21 1.56 -7.42 12.05
CA VAL A 21 2.35 -8.54 11.56
C VAL A 21 3.61 -7.96 10.95
N PRO A 22 4.78 -8.14 11.58
CA PRO A 22 6.00 -7.44 11.17
C PRO A 22 6.53 -8.03 9.85
N ASN A 23 7.31 -7.20 9.14
CA ASN A 23 8.11 -7.62 7.98
C ASN A 23 7.31 -8.22 6.82
N SER A 24 6.06 -7.75 6.62
CA SER A 24 5.31 -8.10 5.41
C SER A 24 5.90 -7.39 4.19
N GLU A 25 6.25 -8.17 3.17
CA GLU A 25 6.83 -7.70 1.91
C GLU A 25 5.93 -8.04 0.72
N LEU A 26 4.70 -7.54 0.73
CA LEU A 26 3.71 -7.86 -0.29
C LEU A 26 4.03 -7.21 -1.65
N GLY A 27 4.98 -6.28 -1.75
CA GLY A 27 5.46 -5.74 -3.03
C GLY A 27 6.19 -6.77 -3.89
N HIS A 28 6.81 -7.77 -3.26
CA HIS A 28 7.52 -8.87 -3.90
C HIS A 28 6.63 -10.09 -4.17
N LEU A 29 5.30 -9.93 -4.13
CA LEU A 29 4.41 -11.00 -4.56
C LEU A 29 4.62 -11.25 -6.06
N PRO A 30 4.73 -12.51 -6.50
CA PRO A 30 4.94 -12.81 -7.91
C PRO A 30 3.68 -12.47 -8.71
N LEU A 31 3.85 -11.61 -9.71
CA LEU A 31 2.80 -11.18 -10.61
C LEU A 31 3.39 -11.06 -12.03
N HIS A 32 2.77 -11.72 -13.01
CA HIS A 32 3.27 -11.73 -14.40
C HIS A 32 4.73 -12.22 -14.57
N HIS A 33 5.20 -13.13 -13.71
CA HIS A 33 6.56 -13.68 -13.69
C HIS A 33 7.66 -12.72 -13.19
N GLU A 34 7.27 -11.59 -12.61
CA GLU A 34 8.13 -10.61 -11.95
C GLU A 34 7.56 -10.24 -10.57
N ASP A 35 8.25 -9.39 -9.82
CA ASP A 35 7.73 -8.86 -8.56
C ASP A 35 6.62 -7.85 -8.86
N ALA A 36 5.56 -7.84 -8.06
CA ALA A 36 4.42 -6.95 -8.30
C ALA A 36 4.81 -5.47 -8.32
N GLU A 37 5.85 -5.06 -7.57
CA GLU A 37 6.32 -3.68 -7.58
C GLU A 37 6.96 -3.26 -8.91
N ASP A 38 7.65 -4.16 -9.61
CA ASP A 38 8.24 -3.88 -10.92
C ASP A 38 7.18 -3.60 -12.00
N TRP A 39 5.92 -3.95 -11.72
CA TRP A 39 4.81 -3.77 -12.65
C TRP A 39 3.78 -2.70 -12.22
N ALA A 40 3.50 -2.59 -10.92
CA ALA A 40 2.42 -1.78 -10.37
C ALA A 40 2.87 -0.61 -9.48
N ALA A 41 4.18 -0.44 -9.19
CA ALA A 41 4.65 0.72 -8.42
C ALA A 41 4.32 2.04 -9.11
N GLU A 42 4.36 3.15 -8.35
CA GLU A 42 4.11 4.47 -8.93
C GLU A 42 5.26 4.91 -9.84
N SER A 43 6.50 4.56 -9.49
CA SER A 43 7.69 4.76 -10.35
C SER A 43 7.50 4.17 -11.75
N VAL A 44 6.87 3.00 -11.86
CA VAL A 44 6.56 2.33 -13.12
C VAL A 44 5.52 3.12 -13.92
N ARG A 45 4.50 3.69 -13.26
CA ARG A 45 3.54 4.59 -13.92
C ARG A 45 4.25 5.76 -14.61
N GLU A 46 5.21 6.36 -13.93
CA GLU A 46 5.94 7.52 -14.42
C GLU A 46 6.94 7.15 -15.51
N HIS A 47 7.70 6.07 -15.31
CA HIS A 47 8.64 5.55 -16.28
C HIS A 47 7.98 5.15 -17.61
N ASP A 48 6.86 4.43 -17.54
CA ASP A 48 6.12 3.93 -18.71
C ASP A 48 5.12 4.96 -19.28
N ASP A 49 5.08 6.19 -18.75
CA ASP A 49 4.12 7.26 -19.08
C ASP A 49 2.65 6.77 -19.13
N LEU A 50 2.25 6.02 -18.10
CA LEU A 50 0.92 5.45 -18.03
C LEU A 50 -0.10 6.50 -17.58
N SER A 51 -1.24 6.52 -18.27
CA SER A 51 -2.41 7.24 -17.77
C SER A 51 -2.88 6.66 -16.44
N TRP A 52 -3.50 7.51 -15.61
CA TRP A 52 -4.03 7.10 -14.31
C TRP A 52 -4.94 5.88 -14.39
N LYS A 53 -5.83 5.83 -15.39
CA LYS A 53 -6.73 4.70 -15.59
C LYS A 53 -5.98 3.41 -15.94
N LYS A 54 -4.99 3.48 -16.84
CA LYS A 54 -4.21 2.30 -17.24
C LYS A 54 -3.39 1.74 -16.08
N TRP A 55 -2.76 2.63 -15.31
CA TRP A 55 -2.03 2.22 -14.11
C TRP A 55 -2.96 1.75 -12.99
N ALA A 56 -4.14 2.35 -12.81
CA ALA A 56 -5.12 1.90 -11.83
C ALA A 56 -5.52 0.45 -12.05
N HIS A 57 -5.70 0.00 -13.30
CA HIS A 57 -5.96 -1.42 -13.59
C HIS A 57 -4.78 -2.34 -13.26
N ARG A 58 -3.53 -1.86 -13.37
CA ARG A 58 -2.36 -2.60 -12.89
C ARG A 58 -2.39 -2.73 -11.37
N LEU A 59 -2.60 -1.61 -10.68
CA LEU A 59 -2.73 -1.57 -9.24
C LEU A 59 -3.90 -2.45 -8.74
N GLU A 60 -5.05 -2.43 -9.42
CA GLU A 60 -6.21 -3.27 -9.14
C GLU A 60 -5.84 -4.76 -9.19
N THR A 61 -5.13 -5.20 -10.24
CA THR A 61 -4.69 -6.60 -10.36
C THR A 61 -3.79 -7.01 -9.18
N TYR A 62 -2.89 -6.13 -8.76
CA TYR A 62 -2.07 -6.35 -7.57
C TYR A 62 -2.91 -6.43 -6.29
N LEU A 63 -3.82 -5.47 -6.09
CA LEU A 63 -4.66 -5.42 -4.90
C LEU A 63 -5.68 -6.57 -4.85
N GLU A 64 -6.13 -7.08 -5.99
CA GLU A 64 -6.92 -8.31 -6.08
C GLU A 64 -6.14 -9.53 -5.58
N LEU A 65 -4.85 -9.64 -5.92
CA LEU A 65 -3.99 -10.71 -5.42
C LEU A 65 -3.87 -10.61 -3.89
N VAL A 66 -3.61 -9.42 -3.36
CA VAL A 66 -3.57 -9.17 -1.91
C VAL A 66 -4.90 -9.52 -1.25
N GLN A 67 -6.03 -9.09 -1.85
CA GLN A 67 -7.38 -9.40 -1.36
C GLN A 67 -7.63 -10.91 -1.33
N ARG A 68 -7.25 -11.64 -2.37
CA ARG A 68 -7.44 -13.10 -2.44
C ARG A 68 -6.60 -13.85 -1.41
N LEU A 69 -5.37 -13.39 -1.14
CA LEU A 69 -4.45 -14.03 -0.21
C LEU A 69 -4.77 -13.76 1.26
N LEU A 70 -5.12 -12.51 1.59
CA LEU A 70 -5.24 -12.06 2.98
C LEU A 70 -6.68 -11.81 3.42
N TRP A 71 -7.62 -11.69 2.47
CA TRP A 71 -9.02 -11.38 2.71
C TRP A 71 -9.27 -10.26 3.73
N PRO A 72 -8.67 -9.06 3.54
CA PRO A 72 -8.73 -8.02 4.54
C PRO A 72 -10.10 -7.32 4.57
N ASP A 73 -10.48 -6.83 5.76
CA ASP A 73 -11.66 -5.97 5.93
C ASP A 73 -11.48 -4.60 5.27
N LEU A 74 -10.24 -4.10 5.23
CA LEU A 74 -9.88 -2.76 4.74
C LEU A 74 -8.47 -2.77 4.13
N ILE A 75 -8.33 -2.07 3.00
CA ILE A 75 -7.06 -1.70 2.39
C ILE A 75 -6.86 -0.18 2.52
N VAL A 76 -5.73 0.24 3.07
CA VAL A 76 -5.33 1.65 3.19
C VAL A 76 -4.20 1.94 2.21
N ILE A 77 -4.39 2.92 1.33
CA ILE A 77 -3.39 3.34 0.34
C ILE A 77 -2.59 4.53 0.87
N GLY A 78 -1.33 4.28 1.22
CA GLY A 78 -0.34 5.29 1.61
C GLY A 78 0.69 5.58 0.52
N GLY A 79 1.77 6.26 0.90
CA GLY A 79 2.83 6.69 -0.01
C GLY A 79 2.50 7.99 -0.75
N GLY A 80 3.45 8.48 -1.55
CA GLY A 80 3.35 9.81 -2.17
C GLY A 80 2.13 9.98 -3.08
N VAL A 81 1.75 8.91 -3.80
CA VAL A 81 0.62 8.93 -4.73
C VAL A 81 -0.74 8.99 -4.03
N SER A 82 -0.82 8.65 -2.74
CA SER A 82 -2.09 8.69 -1.99
C SER A 82 -2.75 10.07 -1.99
N LYS A 83 -1.97 11.15 -2.17
CA LYS A 83 -2.46 12.54 -2.34
C LYS A 83 -3.28 12.76 -3.61
N LYS A 84 -3.13 11.85 -4.59
CA LYS A 84 -3.78 11.88 -5.91
C LYS A 84 -4.81 10.74 -6.03
N ALA A 85 -5.32 10.23 -4.90
CA ALA A 85 -6.25 9.11 -4.83
C ALA A 85 -7.50 9.32 -5.72
N ASP A 86 -7.98 10.56 -5.82
CA ASP A 86 -9.07 10.99 -6.69
C ASP A 86 -8.83 10.67 -8.18
N LYS A 87 -7.57 10.59 -8.60
CA LYS A 87 -7.22 10.33 -10.00
C LYS A 87 -7.26 8.86 -10.39
N PHE A 88 -7.15 7.94 -9.43
CA PHE A 88 -6.99 6.52 -9.74
C PHE A 88 -7.93 5.58 -8.99
N LEU A 89 -8.29 5.87 -7.74
CA LEU A 89 -9.22 5.02 -6.98
C LEU A 89 -10.59 4.85 -7.66
N PRO A 90 -11.16 5.84 -8.39
CA PRO A 90 -12.42 5.62 -9.12
C PRO A 90 -12.38 4.56 -10.22
N TYR A 91 -11.19 4.08 -10.60
CA TYR A 91 -11.02 3.02 -11.59
C TYR A 91 -10.70 1.65 -10.98
N ILE A 92 -10.72 1.53 -9.66
CA ILE A 92 -10.42 0.28 -8.94
C ILE A 92 -11.70 -0.23 -8.31
N GLU A 93 -12.09 -1.45 -8.67
CA GLU A 93 -13.27 -2.14 -8.18
C GLU A 93 -12.84 -3.41 -7.43
N LEU A 94 -12.82 -3.34 -6.09
CA LEU A 94 -12.56 -4.49 -5.23
C LEU A 94 -13.75 -4.77 -4.32
N ARG A 95 -13.80 -5.98 -3.78
CA ARG A 95 -14.75 -6.34 -2.72
C ARG A 95 -14.36 -5.67 -1.41
N THR A 96 -13.07 -5.66 -1.10
CA THR A 96 -12.54 -5.03 0.11
C THR A 96 -12.61 -3.51 -0.03
N GLU A 97 -13.01 -2.84 1.04
CA GLU A 97 -13.01 -1.38 1.12
C GLU A 97 -11.59 -0.82 0.93
N ILE A 98 -11.46 0.24 0.14
CA ILE A 98 -10.18 0.92 -0.11
C ILE A 98 -10.29 2.39 0.25
N VAL A 99 -9.36 2.88 1.06
CA VAL A 99 -9.30 4.30 1.44
C VAL A 99 -7.88 4.85 1.34
N PRO A 100 -7.69 6.14 0.98
CA PRO A 100 -6.38 6.76 1.12
C PRO A 100 -6.01 6.97 2.59
N ALA A 101 -4.72 6.86 2.91
CA ALA A 101 -4.22 7.15 4.25
C ALA A 101 -4.43 8.63 4.60
N GLN A 102 -5.10 8.91 5.73
CA GLN A 102 -5.40 10.29 6.15
C GLN A 102 -4.14 11.13 6.38
N LEU A 103 -3.08 10.50 6.89
CA LEU A 103 -1.80 11.17 7.18
C LEU A 103 -0.85 11.20 5.97
N LEU A 104 -1.24 10.60 4.83
CA LEU A 104 -0.48 10.63 3.58
C LEU A 104 1.01 10.24 3.79
N ASN A 105 1.94 11.17 3.60
CA ASN A 105 3.38 10.96 3.77
C ASN A 105 3.81 10.87 5.25
N ASP A 106 3.04 11.47 6.16
CA ASP A 106 3.38 11.55 7.58
C ASP A 106 3.00 10.27 8.34
N ALA A 107 2.21 9.38 7.71
CA ALA A 107 1.74 8.13 8.30
C ALA A 107 2.89 7.28 8.86
N GLY A 108 4.01 7.19 8.13
CA GLY A 108 5.18 6.42 8.54
C GLY A 108 5.87 7.02 9.77
N SER A 109 6.15 8.32 9.76
CA SER A 109 6.81 9.01 10.88
C SER A 109 5.95 9.02 12.14
N VAL A 110 4.63 9.23 12.00
CA VAL A 110 3.69 9.16 13.11
C VAL A 110 3.59 7.74 13.67
N GLY A 111 3.47 6.73 12.80
CA GLY A 111 3.44 5.32 13.21
C GLY A 111 4.70 4.91 13.97
N ALA A 112 5.88 5.33 13.48
CA ALA A 112 7.16 5.09 14.16
C ALA A 112 7.19 5.75 15.55
N ALA A 113 6.72 7.00 15.68
CA ALA A 113 6.67 7.69 16.97
C ALA A 113 5.68 7.02 17.96
N LEU A 114 4.55 6.52 17.47
CA LEU A 114 3.57 5.79 18.29
C LEU A 114 4.08 4.42 18.74
N PHE A 115 4.85 3.73 17.89
CA PHE A 115 5.40 2.40 18.19
C PHE A 115 6.74 2.45 18.93
N ALA A 116 7.42 3.59 18.93
CA ALA A 116 8.63 3.79 19.70
C ALA A 116 8.35 3.43 21.16
N PRO A 117 9.15 2.56 21.79
CA PRO A 117 8.99 2.29 23.20
C PRO A 117 9.06 3.63 23.94
N ALA A 118 8.06 3.93 24.77
CA ALA A 118 8.15 5.05 25.69
C ALA A 118 9.49 4.91 26.40
N GLY A 119 10.42 5.84 26.12
CA GLY A 119 11.79 5.70 26.56
C GLY A 119 11.77 5.31 28.02
N LYS A 120 12.34 4.15 28.37
CA LYS A 120 12.73 3.95 29.76
C LYS A 120 13.70 5.10 30.01
N ALA A 121 13.26 6.10 30.76
CA ALA A 121 14.18 7.02 31.39
C ALA A 121 15.17 6.11 32.13
N GLN A 122 16.40 6.02 31.59
CA GLN A 122 17.47 5.37 32.30
C GLN A 122 17.64 6.16 33.61
N PRO A 123 17.61 5.49 34.78
CA PRO A 123 17.88 6.16 36.04
C PRO A 123 19.30 6.76 36.06
#